data_AF-A0A662AGQ4-F1
#
_entry.id   AF-A0A662AGQ4-F1
#
_cell.length_a   1.000
_cell.length_b   1.000
_cell.length_c   1.000
_cell.angle_alpha   90.00
_cell.angle_beta   90.00
_cell.angle_gamma   90.00
#
_symmetry.space_group_name_H-M   'P 1'
#
loop_
_entity.id
_entity.type
_entity.pdbx_description
1 polymer ?
#
loop_
_entity_poly.entity_id
_entity_poly.type
_entity_poly.pdbx_seq_one_letter_code
_entity_poly.pdbx_strand_id
1 'polypeptide(L)'
;MKYRAGFVSNSSSSSFIIATKPKETLTAYLKAEIDIADYVRDSISSIEELEKYIVEEHSWGNNEKSCKEILDGDTYAKEEYDKIKDNISKGLVVHLGSASSDGEVAEQMLCEAGIQSLEFKGEVIIIEGEIGY
;
A
#
# COMPACT_ATOMS: atom_id res chain seq x y z
N MET A 1 14.41 13.14 -30.92
CA MET A 1 14.86 11.85 -30.35
C MET A 1 13.63 11.11 -29.85
N LYS A 2 13.43 9.84 -30.24
CA LYS A 2 12.39 9.00 -29.66
C LYS A 2 13.01 8.30 -28.44
N TYR A 3 12.61 8.73 -27.25
CA TYR A 3 13.02 8.09 -25.99
C TYR A 3 12.39 6.70 -25.95
N ARG A 4 13.20 5.65 -25.83
CA ARG A 4 12.75 4.31 -25.46
C ARG A 4 13.29 4.03 -24.07
N ALA A 5 12.42 4.08 -23.06
CA ALA A 5 12.74 3.64 -21.71
C ALA A 5 12.55 2.11 -21.66
N GLY A 6 13.64 1.37 -21.90
CA GLY A 6 13.75 -0.02 -21.50
C GLY A 6 14.59 -0.05 -20.22
N PHE A 7 14.04 -0.61 -19.15
CA PHE A 7 14.64 -0.57 -17.82
C PHE A 7 15.50 -1.81 -17.56
N VAL A 8 16.77 -1.60 -17.20
CA VAL A 8 17.62 -2.58 -16.51
C VAL A 8 18.44 -1.80 -15.50
N SER A 9 18.28 -2.09 -14.21
CA SER A 9 19.09 -1.49 -13.13
C SER A 9 19.21 -2.47 -11.97
N ASN A 10 20.44 -2.67 -11.49
CA ASN A 10 20.78 -3.42 -10.28
C ASN A 10 21.13 -2.45 -9.11
N SER A 11 20.62 -1.21 -9.13
CA SER A 11 20.95 -0.16 -8.14
C SER A 11 19.71 0.56 -7.64
N SER A 12 19.61 0.72 -6.31
CA SER A 12 18.48 1.25 -5.55
C SER A 12 18.40 2.78 -5.49
N SER A 13 18.92 3.48 -6.49
CA SER A 13 19.10 4.94 -6.44
C SER A 13 18.61 5.62 -7.71
N SER A 14 17.68 6.56 -7.55
CA SER A 14 17.25 7.48 -8.61
C SER A 14 17.97 8.82 -8.47
N SER A 15 18.44 9.39 -9.59
CA SER A 15 19.11 10.70 -9.63
C SER A 15 18.66 11.50 -10.86
N PHE A 16 18.55 12.83 -10.72
CA PHE A 16 18.19 13.70 -11.84
C PHE A 16 18.80 15.10 -11.70
N ILE A 17 19.01 15.75 -12.83
CA ILE A 17 19.43 17.16 -12.95
C ILE A 17 18.35 17.89 -13.73
N ILE A 18 17.74 18.91 -13.09
CA ILE A 18 16.70 19.74 -13.70
C ILE A 18 17.08 21.22 -13.68
N ALA A 19 16.66 21.97 -14.69
CA ALA A 19 16.78 23.43 -14.76
C ALA A 19 15.40 24.08 -14.84
N THR A 20 15.19 25.14 -14.04
CA THR A 20 13.90 25.83 -13.88
C THR A 20 14.06 27.34 -13.80
N LYS A 21 12.96 28.09 -13.99
CA LYS A 21 12.95 29.55 -13.81
C LYS A 21 12.93 29.93 -12.32
N PRO A 22 13.51 31.08 -11.93
CA PRO A 22 13.46 31.55 -10.54
C PRO A 22 12.01 31.73 -10.08
N LYS A 23 11.68 31.14 -8.92
CA LYS A 23 10.36 31.17 -8.24
C LYS A 23 9.28 30.17 -8.73
N GLU A 24 9.62 29.18 -9.55
CA GLU A 24 8.69 28.08 -9.82
C GLU A 24 8.66 27.07 -8.67
N THR A 25 7.46 26.66 -8.25
CA THR A 25 7.27 25.52 -7.35
C THR A 25 7.52 24.24 -8.13
N LEU A 26 8.53 23.47 -7.72
CA LEU A 26 8.85 22.19 -8.33
C LEU A 26 8.02 21.10 -7.67
N THR A 27 7.17 20.46 -8.46
CA THR A 27 6.37 19.32 -8.03
C THR A 27 6.70 18.13 -8.91
N ALA A 28 7.01 17.01 -8.29
CA ALA A 28 7.14 15.72 -8.95
C ALA A 28 6.01 14.79 -8.50
N TYR A 29 5.46 14.02 -9.44
CA TYR A 29 4.53 12.94 -9.14
C TYR A 29 5.19 11.61 -9.42
N LEU A 30 5.04 10.69 -8.47
CA LEU A 30 5.47 9.31 -8.57
C LEU A 30 4.23 8.43 -8.69
N LYS A 31 4.20 7.57 -9.71
CA LYS A 31 3.20 6.53 -9.85
C LYS A 31 3.89 5.17 -9.78
N ALA A 32 3.40 4.31 -8.90
CA ALA A 32 3.78 2.91 -8.80
C ALA A 32 2.51 2.05 -8.89
N GLU A 33 2.60 0.92 -9.58
CA GLU A 33 1.59 -0.12 -9.63
C GLU A 33 2.22 -1.37 -9.04
N ILE A 34 1.62 -1.86 -7.96
CA ILE A 34 2.16 -2.98 -7.18
C ILE A 34 1.14 -4.11 -7.24
N ASP A 35 1.59 -5.32 -7.55
CA ASP A 35 0.78 -6.51 -7.32
C ASP A 35 0.77 -6.80 -5.82
N ILE A 36 -0.38 -6.64 -5.19
CA ILE A 36 -0.53 -6.83 -3.75
C ILE A 36 -0.74 -8.30 -3.36
N ALA A 37 -0.86 -9.22 -4.34
CA ALA A 37 -1.15 -10.63 -4.07
C ALA A 37 -0.12 -11.27 -3.14
N ASP A 38 1.17 -10.98 -3.34
CA ASP A 38 2.26 -11.50 -2.51
C ASP A 38 2.32 -10.87 -1.10
N TYR A 39 1.60 -9.78 -0.91
CA TYR A 39 1.53 -9.03 0.35
C TYR A 39 0.25 -9.34 1.15
N VAL A 40 -0.62 -10.21 0.63
CA VAL A 40 -1.77 -10.73 1.35
C VAL A 40 -1.28 -11.72 2.40
N ARG A 41 -1.53 -11.40 3.68
CA ARG A 41 -1.23 -12.27 4.83
C ARG A 41 -2.28 -13.34 5.01
N ASP A 42 -3.56 -12.96 4.88
CA ASP A 42 -4.69 -13.84 5.16
C ASP A 42 -5.91 -13.44 4.32
N SER A 43 -6.90 -14.33 4.24
CA SER A 43 -8.12 -14.12 3.47
C SER A 43 -9.34 -14.62 4.25
N ILE A 44 -10.36 -13.77 4.33
CA ILE A 44 -11.62 -14.06 5.02
C ILE A 44 -12.72 -14.18 3.97
N SER A 45 -13.39 -15.33 3.96
CA SER A 45 -14.46 -15.66 3.02
C SER A 45 -15.78 -16.04 3.70
N SER A 46 -15.77 -16.16 5.02
CA SER A 46 -16.92 -16.57 5.82
C SER A 46 -17.05 -15.78 7.12
N ILE A 47 -18.25 -15.79 7.71
CA ILE A 47 -18.51 -15.12 8.99
C ILE A 47 -17.74 -15.77 10.14
N GLU A 48 -17.54 -17.09 10.09
CA GLU A 48 -16.78 -17.82 11.11
C GLU A 48 -15.29 -17.40 11.10
N GLU A 49 -14.69 -17.28 9.92
CA GLU A 49 -13.33 -16.75 9.77
C GLU A 49 -13.23 -15.30 10.24
N LEU A 50 -14.24 -14.48 9.96
CA LEU A 50 -14.29 -13.09 10.41
C LEU A 50 -14.35 -12.98 11.94
N GLU A 51 -15.21 -13.78 12.59
CA GLU A 51 -15.33 -13.77 14.05
C GLU A 51 -14.02 -14.19 14.70
N LYS A 52 -13.33 -15.19 14.13
CA LYS A 52 -11.99 -15.60 14.58
C LYS A 52 -10.98 -14.47 14.44
N TYR A 53 -10.93 -13.79 13.28
CA TYR A 53 -10.05 -12.64 13.05
C TYR A 53 -10.26 -11.53 14.08
N ILE A 54 -11.52 -11.18 14.37
CA ILE A 54 -11.82 -10.15 15.38
C ILE A 54 -11.31 -10.56 16.76
N VAL A 55 -11.49 -11.82 17.16
CA VAL A 55 -10.95 -12.28 18.45
C VAL A 55 -9.43 -12.20 18.46
N GLU A 56 -8.76 -12.61 17.40
CA GLU A 56 -7.29 -12.61 17.35
C GLU A 56 -6.71 -11.20 17.41
N GLU A 57 -7.22 -10.24 16.63
CA GLU A 57 -6.66 -8.88 16.59
C GLU A 57 -7.11 -7.99 17.75
N HIS A 58 -8.34 -8.15 18.24
CA HIS A 58 -8.92 -7.24 19.25
C HIS A 58 -9.00 -7.82 20.67
N SER A 59 -8.43 -9.00 20.91
CA SER A 59 -8.33 -9.57 22.27
C SER A 59 -7.21 -8.97 23.11
N TRP A 60 -6.23 -8.29 22.50
CA TRP A 60 -5.04 -7.73 23.18
C TRP A 60 -4.31 -8.76 24.07
N GLY A 61 -4.27 -10.02 23.63
CA GLY A 61 -3.65 -11.12 24.39
C GLY A 61 -4.56 -11.81 25.41
N ASN A 62 -5.85 -11.44 25.48
CA ASN A 62 -6.86 -12.14 26.27
C ASN A 62 -7.81 -12.96 25.39
N ASN A 63 -7.34 -14.15 25.00
CA ASN A 63 -8.06 -15.07 24.09
C ASN A 63 -9.31 -15.73 24.72
N GLU A 64 -9.70 -15.35 25.95
CA GLU A 64 -10.92 -15.84 26.60
C GLU A 64 -12.17 -15.04 26.20
N LYS A 65 -12.01 -13.86 25.60
CA LYS A 65 -13.15 -13.04 25.14
C LYS A 65 -13.75 -13.60 23.87
N SER A 66 -15.07 -13.72 23.83
CA SER A 66 -15.80 -14.00 22.61
C SER A 66 -15.83 -12.79 21.67
N CYS A 67 -16.01 -13.03 20.37
CA CYS A 67 -16.20 -11.96 19.39
C CYS A 67 -17.32 -11.01 19.83
N LYS A 68 -18.44 -11.52 20.33
CA LYS A 68 -19.55 -10.69 20.82
C LYS A 68 -19.13 -9.73 21.93
N GLU A 69 -18.39 -10.21 22.93
CA GLU A 69 -17.92 -9.36 24.03
C GLU A 69 -16.96 -8.27 23.56
N ILE A 70 -16.15 -8.55 22.54
CA ILE A 70 -15.29 -7.57 21.89
C ILE A 70 -16.14 -6.52 21.17
N LEU A 71 -17.09 -6.94 20.32
CA LEU A 71 -17.92 -6.02 19.54
C LEU A 71 -18.85 -5.15 20.40
N ASP A 72 -19.30 -5.66 21.55
CA ASP A 72 -20.12 -4.90 22.49
C ASP A 72 -19.29 -3.87 23.29
N GLY A 73 -17.98 -4.12 23.46
CA GLY A 73 -17.07 -3.28 24.23
C GLY A 73 -16.20 -2.33 23.39
N ASP A 74 -16.06 -2.58 22.09
CA ASP A 74 -15.19 -1.85 21.18
C ASP A 74 -15.95 -1.44 19.90
N THR A 75 -16.29 -0.16 19.83
CA THR A 75 -16.99 0.43 18.67
C THR A 75 -16.16 0.34 17.39
N TYR A 76 -14.83 0.42 17.47
CA TYR A 76 -13.97 0.33 16.29
C TYR A 76 -13.97 -1.10 15.73
N ALA A 77 -13.80 -2.10 16.60
CA ALA A 77 -13.88 -3.51 16.20
C ALA A 77 -15.26 -3.84 15.57
N LYS A 78 -16.34 -3.24 16.10
CA LYS A 78 -17.69 -3.36 15.55
C LYS A 78 -17.84 -2.76 14.16
N GLU A 79 -17.35 -1.54 13.95
CA GLU A 79 -17.38 -0.91 12.63
C GLU A 79 -16.56 -1.67 11.59
N GLU A 80 -15.41 -2.22 11.99
CA GLU A 80 -14.59 -3.08 11.13
C GLU A 80 -15.33 -4.38 10.77
N TYR A 81 -15.86 -5.09 11.78
CA TYR A 81 -16.63 -6.31 11.59
C TYR A 81 -17.82 -6.11 10.64
N ASP A 82 -18.62 -5.06 10.86
CA ASP A 82 -19.81 -4.79 10.03
C ASP A 82 -19.43 -4.52 8.56
N LYS A 83 -18.33 -3.81 8.31
CA LYS A 83 -17.83 -3.56 6.94
C LYS A 83 -17.37 -4.84 6.26
N ILE A 84 -16.60 -5.67 6.94
CA ILE A 84 -16.08 -6.92 6.38
C ILE A 84 -17.24 -7.90 6.13
N LYS A 85 -18.16 -8.02 7.10
CA LYS A 85 -19.37 -8.84 7.01
C LYS A 85 -20.25 -8.46 5.82
N ASP A 86 -20.48 -7.18 5.57
CA ASP A 86 -21.25 -6.70 4.42
C ASP A 86 -20.63 -7.17 3.09
N ASN A 87 -19.30 -7.12 2.96
CA ASN A 87 -18.61 -7.59 1.75
C ASN A 87 -18.66 -9.12 1.60
N ILE A 88 -18.49 -9.87 2.69
CA ILE A 88 -18.64 -11.33 2.68
C ILE A 88 -20.07 -11.72 2.29
N SER A 89 -21.08 -11.00 2.79
CA SER A 89 -22.49 -11.25 2.46
C SER A 89 -22.81 -11.05 0.97
N LYS A 90 -21.98 -10.27 0.25
CA LYS A 90 -22.06 -10.07 -1.21
C LYS A 90 -21.29 -11.14 -1.99
N GLY A 91 -20.70 -12.12 -1.31
CA GLY A 91 -19.90 -13.19 -1.90
C GLY A 91 -18.45 -12.78 -2.23
N LEU A 92 -17.95 -11.69 -1.62
CA LEU A 92 -16.57 -11.25 -1.81
C LEU A 92 -15.65 -11.93 -0.79
N VAL A 93 -14.41 -12.16 -1.20
CA VAL A 93 -13.29 -12.55 -0.31
C VAL A 93 -12.55 -11.30 0.11
N VAL A 94 -12.27 -11.17 1.41
CA VAL A 94 -11.55 -10.03 1.97
C VAL A 94 -10.12 -10.44 2.27
N HIS A 95 -9.17 -9.81 1.58
CA HIS A 95 -7.74 -10.05 1.76
C HIS A 95 -7.16 -9.07 2.78
N LEU A 96 -6.47 -9.61 3.78
CA LEU A 96 -5.81 -8.84 4.83
C LEU A 96 -4.33 -8.68 4.49
N GLY A 97 -3.85 -7.45 4.54
CA GLY A 97 -2.45 -7.10 4.38
C GLY A 97 -2.16 -5.79 5.11
N SER A 98 -0.88 -5.51 5.35
CA SER A 98 -0.46 -4.28 6.01
C SER A 98 0.77 -3.70 5.32
N ALA A 99 0.75 -2.39 5.09
CA ALA A 99 1.92 -1.62 4.66
C ALA A 99 2.10 -0.46 5.65
N SER A 100 3.31 -0.25 6.15
CA SER A 100 3.64 0.86 7.05
C SER A 100 4.92 1.55 6.61
N SER A 101 5.07 2.84 6.94
CA SER A 101 6.27 3.63 6.61
C SER A 101 7.54 3.14 7.30
N ASP A 102 7.37 2.41 8.40
CA ASP A 102 8.44 1.90 9.25
C ASP A 102 8.59 0.37 9.10
N GLY A 103 7.80 -0.22 8.19
CA GLY A 103 7.78 -1.65 7.90
C GLY A 103 8.36 -1.92 6.52
N GLU A 104 9.00 -3.09 6.39
CA GLU A 104 9.66 -3.50 5.15
C GLU A 104 8.72 -3.47 3.95
N VAL A 105 7.42 -3.74 4.14
CA VAL A 105 6.44 -3.85 3.04
C VAL A 105 6.29 -2.57 2.22
N ALA A 106 6.16 -1.36 2.81
CA ALA A 106 5.95 -0.17 1.99
C ALA A 106 7.21 0.25 1.21
N GLU A 107 8.39 0.09 1.82
CA GLU A 107 9.68 0.34 1.18
C GLU A 107 9.98 -0.73 0.12
N GLN A 108 9.75 -2.00 0.42
CA GLN A 108 9.90 -3.13 -0.48
C GLN A 108 8.92 -3.05 -1.66
N MET A 109 7.66 -2.66 -1.43
CA MET A 109 6.68 -2.43 -2.50
C MET A 109 7.12 -1.30 -3.45
N LEU A 110 7.71 -0.22 -2.93
CA LEU A 110 8.24 0.86 -3.76
C LEU A 110 9.51 0.43 -4.50
N CYS A 111 10.39 -0.35 -3.87
CA CYS A 111 11.61 -0.90 -4.47
C CYS A 111 11.34 -2.00 -5.51
N GLU A 112 10.32 -2.84 -5.32
CA GLU A 112 9.99 -3.95 -6.23
C GLU A 112 9.17 -3.48 -7.43
N ALA A 113 8.17 -2.61 -7.22
CA ALA A 113 7.39 -2.04 -8.32
C ALA A 113 8.17 -0.99 -9.13
N GLY A 114 9.22 -0.41 -8.52
CA GLY A 114 10.00 0.67 -9.08
C GLY A 114 9.20 1.94 -9.34
N ILE A 115 9.90 2.98 -9.80
CA ILE A 115 9.27 4.20 -10.29
C ILE A 115 8.88 4.00 -11.75
N GLN A 116 7.57 3.78 -11.99
CA GLN A 116 7.07 3.51 -13.34
C GLN A 116 7.02 4.76 -14.23
N SER A 117 6.81 5.93 -13.61
CA SER A 117 6.85 7.22 -14.29
C SER A 117 7.12 8.36 -13.31
N LEU A 118 7.97 9.30 -13.71
CA LEU A 118 8.24 10.55 -12.99
C LEU A 118 7.77 11.73 -13.86
N GLU A 119 6.79 12.48 -13.37
CA GLU A 119 6.26 13.66 -14.07
C GLU A 119 6.55 14.93 -13.28
N PHE A 120 7.09 15.94 -13.95
CA PHE A 120 7.33 17.27 -13.37
C PHE A 120 6.26 18.26 -13.83
N LYS A 121 5.75 19.10 -12.93
CA LYS A 121 4.93 20.27 -13.29
C LYS A 121 5.78 21.54 -13.36
N GLY A 122 5.56 22.34 -14.40
CA GLY A 122 6.26 23.60 -14.66
C GLY A 122 7.03 23.59 -15.99
N GLU A 123 7.73 24.68 -16.32
CA GLU A 123 8.69 24.68 -17.45
C GLU A 123 10.01 24.06 -16.97
N VAL A 124 9.99 22.74 -16.78
CA VAL A 124 11.13 21.97 -16.28
C VAL A 124 11.86 21.34 -17.47
N ILE A 125 13.16 21.64 -17.59
CA ILE A 125 14.04 20.96 -18.53
C ILE A 125 14.82 19.89 -17.76
N ILE A 126 14.60 18.62 -18.11
CA ILE A 126 15.39 17.50 -17.60
C ILE A 126 16.70 17.43 -18.41
N ILE A 127 17.82 17.67 -17.74
CA ILE A 127 19.17 17.65 -18.34
C ILE A 127 19.72 16.22 -18.31
N GLU A 128 19.50 15.52 -17.19
CA GLU A 128 19.91 14.15 -16.97
C GLU A 128 18.93 13.49 -15.99
N GLY A 129 18.63 12.22 -16.18
CA GLY A 129 17.70 11.49 -15.33
C GLY A 129 17.96 9.99 -15.39
N GLU A 130 18.33 9.41 -14.27
CA GLU A 130 18.42 7.97 -14.05
C GLU A 130 17.40 7.60 -12.97
N ILE A 131 16.50 6.69 -13.31
CA ILE A 131 15.51 6.17 -12.37
C ILE A 131 16.00 4.78 -11.95
N GLY A 132 16.39 4.66 -10.69
CA GLY A 132 16.64 3.38 -10.02
C GLY A 132 15.34 2.80 -9.46
N TYR A 133 15.35 1.50 -9.20
CA TYR A 133 14.25 0.80 -8.54
C TYR A 133 14.24 1.11 -7.04
#